data_AF-A0A963EW46-F1
#
_entry.id   AF-A0A963EW46-F1
#
_cell.length_a   1.000
_cell.length_b   1.000
_cell.length_c   1.000
_cell.angle_alpha   90.00
_cell.angle_beta   90.00
_cell.angle_gamma   90.00
#
_symmetry.space_group_name_H-M   'P 1'
#
loop_
_entity.id
_entity.type
_entity.pdbx_description
1 polymer ?
#
loop_
_entity_poly.entity_id
_entity_poly.type
_entity_poly.pdbx_seq_one_letter_code
_entity_poly.pdbx_strand_id
1 'polypeptide(L)'
;MKRVILLILCLCSLGVAAQEKQQVWGYGVKPCREFLAAFTGWESGDEGAISEYLHYRGWTSGLVTGLSLATGRDVLRGGDPNSALRRIRIYCDERPDEDFFTAAMDLIRQLIPRDE
;
A
#
# COMPACT_ATOMS: atom_id res chain seq x y z
N MET A 1 7.43 16.15 53.23
CA MET A 1 7.59 14.88 52.49
C MET A 1 6.37 14.49 51.65
N LYS A 2 5.13 14.47 52.19
CA LYS A 2 3.90 14.15 51.39
C LYS A 2 3.69 15.02 50.14
N ARG A 3 4.05 16.31 50.16
CA ARG A 3 3.92 17.23 49.02
C ARG A 3 4.91 16.97 47.87
N VAL A 4 6.08 16.40 48.16
CA VAL A 4 7.11 16.10 47.16
C VAL A 4 6.75 14.81 46.41
N ILE A 5 6.17 13.83 47.11
CA ILE A 5 5.69 12.58 46.52
C ILE A 5 4.55 12.83 45.52
N LEU A 6 3.66 13.78 45.82
CA LEU A 6 2.55 14.13 44.93
C LEU A 6 3.02 14.79 43.62
N LEU A 7 4.10 15.58 43.68
CA LEU A 7 4.68 16.23 42.50
C LEU A 7 5.41 15.24 41.58
N ILE A 8 6.09 14.24 42.16
CA ILE A 8 6.79 13.20 41.39
C ILE A 8 5.78 12.28 40.64
N LEU A 9 4.64 11.96 41.25
CA LEU A 9 3.60 11.18 40.57
C LEU A 9 2.98 11.92 39.38
N CYS A 10 2.87 13.25 39.43
CA CYS A 10 2.27 14.04 38.35
C CYS A 10 3.18 14.18 37.12
N LEU A 11 4.50 14.07 37.31
CA LEU A 11 5.50 14.15 36.23
C LEU A 11 5.66 12.84 35.45
N CYS A 12 5.25 11.69 36.00
CA CYS A 12 5.28 10.40 35.31
C CYS A 12 4.07 10.14 34.39
N SER A 13 3.06 11.01 34.40
CA SER A 13 1.88 10.94 33.51
C SER A 13 2.06 11.60 32.15
N LEU A 14 3.26 12.07 31.81
CA LEU A 14 3.67 12.26 30.41
C LEU A 14 3.88 10.89 29.78
N GLY A 15 2.79 10.14 29.70
CA GLY A 15 2.74 8.82 29.12
C GLY A 15 3.31 8.89 27.72
N VAL A 16 4.24 7.98 27.44
CA VAL A 16 4.59 7.57 26.09
C VAL A 16 3.27 7.29 25.40
N ALA A 17 2.82 8.21 24.55
CA ALA A 17 1.70 7.96 23.67
C ALA A 17 2.20 6.85 22.74
N ALA A 18 1.86 5.60 23.08
CA ALA A 18 2.00 4.50 22.16
C ALA A 18 1.18 4.90 20.95
N GLN A 19 1.87 5.30 19.87
CA GLN A 19 1.23 5.66 18.63
C GLN A 19 0.58 4.37 18.13
N GLU A 20 -0.71 4.23 18.39
CA GLU A 20 -1.51 3.12 17.91
C GLU A 20 -1.36 3.13 16.39
N LYS A 21 -0.61 2.14 15.87
CA LYS A 21 -0.43 2.01 14.42
C LYS A 21 -1.81 1.85 13.84
N GLN A 22 -2.23 2.82 13.03
CA GLN A 22 -3.52 2.77 12.36
C GLN A 22 -3.66 1.41 11.69
N GLN A 23 -4.67 0.65 12.10
CA GLN A 23 -4.91 -0.65 11.51
C GLN A 23 -5.48 -0.43 10.10
N VAL A 24 -4.67 -0.75 9.10
CA VAL A 24 -5.05 -0.65 7.69
C VAL A 24 -5.42 -2.05 7.19
N TRP A 25 -6.48 -2.11 6.39
CA TRP A 25 -7.04 -3.35 5.85
C TRP A 25 -6.99 -3.35 4.33
N GLY A 26 -6.98 -4.54 3.73
CA GLY A 26 -7.07 -4.74 2.28
C GLY A 26 -5.77 -5.25 1.64
N TYR A 27 -5.81 -5.44 0.32
CA TYR A 27 -4.69 -6.03 -0.43
C TYR A 27 -3.46 -5.12 -0.51
N GLY A 28 -3.64 -3.81 -0.32
CA GLY A 28 -2.52 -2.86 -0.30
C GLY A 28 -1.51 -3.10 0.83
N VAL A 29 -1.92 -3.65 1.97
CA VAL A 29 -0.99 -3.88 3.10
C VAL A 29 -0.31 -5.26 3.05
N LYS A 30 -0.68 -6.11 2.09
CA LYS A 30 0.00 -7.38 1.89
C LYS A 30 1.41 -7.12 1.35
N PRO A 31 2.40 -7.94 1.74
CA PRO A 31 3.76 -7.80 1.26
C PRO A 31 3.85 -8.14 -0.24
N CYS A 32 4.74 -7.48 -0.94
CA CYS A 32 5.02 -7.64 -2.37
C CYS A 32 5.24 -9.10 -2.77
N ARG A 33 5.90 -9.92 -1.93
CA ARG A 33 6.07 -11.36 -2.17
C ARG A 33 4.76 -12.13 -2.39
N GLU A 34 3.67 -11.75 -1.72
CA GLU A 34 2.36 -12.40 -1.91
C GLU A 34 1.78 -12.01 -3.27
N PHE A 35 1.95 -10.77 -3.69
CA PHE A 35 1.59 -10.34 -5.03
C PHE A 35 2.41 -11.06 -6.11
N LEU A 36 3.73 -11.21 -5.92
CA LEU A 36 4.59 -11.92 -6.87
C LEU A 36 4.17 -13.39 -7.03
N ALA A 37 3.81 -14.07 -5.94
CA ALA A 37 3.29 -15.43 -5.98
C ALA A 37 1.96 -15.50 -6.77
N ALA A 38 1.03 -14.59 -6.49
CA ALA A 38 -0.24 -14.50 -7.21
C ALA A 38 -0.05 -14.19 -8.71
N PHE A 39 0.86 -13.27 -9.03
CA PHE A 39 1.18 -12.89 -10.40
C PHE A 39 1.78 -14.06 -11.18
N THR A 40 2.75 -14.75 -10.59
CA THR A 40 3.42 -15.90 -11.22
C THR A 40 2.44 -17.04 -11.46
N GLY A 41 1.59 -17.35 -10.47
CA GLY A 41 0.57 -18.39 -10.62
C GLY A 41 -0.50 -18.03 -11.66
N TRP A 42 -0.92 -16.75 -11.73
CA TRP A 42 -1.81 -16.28 -12.78
C TRP A 42 -1.18 -16.44 -14.18
N GLU A 43 0.11 -16.08 -14.35
CA GLU A 43 0.81 -16.27 -15.62
C GLU A 43 0.92 -17.75 -16.03
N SER A 44 1.08 -18.65 -15.06
CA SER A 44 1.15 -20.10 -15.33
C SER A 44 -0.23 -20.76 -15.48
N GLY A 45 -1.32 -20.02 -15.30
CA GLY A 45 -2.69 -20.57 -15.37
C GLY A 45 -3.12 -21.40 -14.17
N ASP A 46 -2.51 -21.18 -12.99
CA ASP A 46 -2.93 -21.81 -11.74
C ASP A 46 -4.25 -21.18 -11.25
N GLU A 47 -5.33 -21.98 -11.25
CA GLU A 47 -6.68 -21.54 -10.86
C GLU A 47 -6.72 -20.92 -9.46
N GLY A 48 -5.94 -21.43 -8.50
CA GLY A 48 -5.90 -20.89 -7.15
C GLY A 48 -5.27 -19.50 -7.11
N ALA A 49 -4.19 -19.29 -7.86
CA ALA A 49 -3.50 -18.02 -7.95
C ALA A 49 -4.25 -16.99 -8.81
N ILE A 50 -5.05 -17.43 -9.79
CA ILE A 50 -5.91 -16.53 -10.59
C ILE A 50 -6.84 -15.74 -9.68
N SER A 51 -7.47 -16.37 -8.69
CA SER A 51 -8.37 -15.68 -7.75
C SER A 51 -7.62 -14.59 -6.95
N GLU A 52 -6.43 -14.91 -6.43
CA GLU A 52 -5.61 -13.93 -5.69
C GLU A 52 -5.15 -12.77 -6.59
N TYR A 53 -4.73 -13.06 -7.82
CA TYR A 53 -4.38 -12.02 -8.79
C TYR A 53 -5.56 -11.10 -9.10
N LEU A 54 -6.77 -11.66 -9.23
CA LEU A 54 -7.99 -10.88 -9.43
C LEU A 54 -8.31 -9.95 -8.26
N HIS A 55 -8.00 -10.34 -7.02
CA HIS A 55 -8.14 -9.48 -5.87
C HIS A 55 -7.15 -8.29 -5.91
N TYR A 56 -5.88 -8.52 -6.24
CA TYR A 56 -4.91 -7.44 -6.46
C TYR A 56 -5.34 -6.51 -7.59
N ARG A 57 -5.87 -7.06 -8.70
CA ARG A 57 -6.41 -6.26 -9.80
C ARG A 57 -7.60 -5.42 -9.36
N GLY A 58 -8.56 -6.00 -8.64
CA GLY A 58 -9.73 -5.30 -8.14
C GLY A 58 -9.34 -4.16 -7.19
N TRP A 59 -8.43 -4.42 -6.26
CA TRP A 59 -7.92 -3.40 -5.35
C TRP A 59 -7.18 -2.28 -6.09
N THR A 60 -6.33 -2.62 -7.06
CA THR A 60 -5.59 -1.63 -7.88
C THR A 60 -6.55 -0.77 -8.67
N SER A 61 -7.58 -1.36 -9.30
CA SER A 61 -8.63 -0.62 -10.00
C SER A 61 -9.35 0.37 -9.07
N GLY A 62 -9.71 -0.07 -7.86
CA GLY A 62 -10.33 0.80 -6.86
C GLY A 62 -9.44 1.97 -6.45
N LEU A 63 -8.16 1.72 -6.19
CA LEU A 63 -7.17 2.75 -5.86
C LEU A 63 -7.09 3.82 -6.97
N VAL A 64 -6.87 3.38 -8.22
CA VAL A 64 -6.67 4.33 -9.33
C VAL A 64 -7.94 5.09 -9.69
N THR A 65 -9.11 4.47 -9.55
CA THR A 65 -10.41 5.16 -9.68
C THR A 65 -10.55 6.22 -8.60
N GLY A 66 -10.34 5.86 -7.32
CA GLY A 66 -10.47 6.80 -6.21
C GLY A 66 -9.52 7.99 -6.32
N LEU A 67 -8.25 7.73 -6.66
CA LEU A 67 -7.27 8.79 -6.88
C LEU A 67 -7.63 9.66 -8.08
N SER A 68 -8.07 9.07 -9.19
CA SER A 68 -8.43 9.86 -10.38
C SER A 68 -9.60 10.81 -10.12
N LEU A 69 -10.60 10.34 -9.36
CA LEU A 69 -11.72 11.17 -8.91
C LEU A 69 -11.24 12.28 -7.96
N ALA A 70 -10.37 11.96 -7.00
CA ALA A 70 -9.86 12.92 -6.03
C ALA A 70 -8.98 14.00 -6.66
N THR A 71 -8.19 13.67 -7.69
CA THR A 71 -7.27 14.60 -8.34
C THR A 71 -7.84 15.26 -9.60
N GLY A 72 -9.01 14.83 -10.08
CA GLY A 72 -9.59 15.28 -11.35
C GLY A 72 -8.73 14.94 -12.57
N ARG A 73 -7.91 13.88 -12.49
CA ARG A 73 -6.91 13.51 -13.51
C ARG A 73 -6.83 12.00 -13.61
N ASP A 74 -6.61 11.49 -14.82
CA ASP A 74 -6.26 10.08 -14.99
C ASP A 74 -4.83 9.82 -14.47
N VAL A 75 -4.73 9.13 -13.34
CA VAL A 75 -3.45 8.82 -12.68
C VAL A 75 -2.67 7.70 -13.38
N LEU A 76 -3.32 6.90 -14.24
CA LEU A 76 -2.65 5.91 -15.08
C LEU A 76 -2.27 6.45 -16.45
N ARG A 77 -2.65 7.69 -16.78
CA ARG A 77 -2.24 8.41 -18.01
C ARG A 77 -2.58 7.64 -19.29
N GLY A 78 -3.79 7.09 -19.37
CA GLY A 78 -4.28 6.27 -20.48
C GLY A 78 -3.92 4.78 -20.37
N GLY A 79 -3.17 4.38 -19.34
CA GLY A 79 -2.89 2.98 -19.04
C GLY A 79 -4.08 2.26 -18.38
N ASP A 80 -4.05 0.93 -18.42
CA ASP A 80 -5.04 0.08 -17.76
C ASP A 80 -4.50 -0.60 -16.48
N PRO A 81 -5.37 -1.11 -15.59
CA PRO A 81 -4.94 -1.78 -14.37
C PRO A 81 -4.00 -2.99 -14.57
N ASN A 82 -4.13 -3.77 -15.65
CA ASN A 82 -3.19 -4.88 -15.89
C ASN A 82 -1.81 -4.37 -16.28
N SER A 83 -1.74 -3.29 -17.06
CA SER A 83 -0.47 -2.60 -17.36
C SER A 83 0.17 -2.02 -16.09
N ALA A 84 -0.63 -1.48 -15.17
CA ALA A 84 -0.15 -1.05 -13.86
C ALA A 84 0.42 -2.21 -13.04
N LEU A 85 -0.31 -3.34 -12.94
CA LEU A 85 0.15 -4.54 -12.22
C LEU A 85 1.48 -5.09 -12.75
N ARG A 86 1.67 -5.11 -14.08
CA ARG A 86 2.95 -5.50 -14.68
C ARG A 86 4.11 -4.61 -14.24
N ARG A 87 3.90 -3.31 -14.10
CA ARG A 87 4.92 -2.37 -13.63
C ARG A 87 5.15 -2.46 -12.13
N ILE A 88 4.09 -2.66 -11.35
CA ILE A 88 4.17 -2.90 -9.91
C ILE A 88 4.96 -4.19 -9.62
N ARG A 89 4.83 -5.22 -10.47
CA ARG A 89 5.64 -6.45 -10.37
C ARG A 89 7.14 -6.14 -10.37
N ILE A 90 7.59 -5.27 -11.28
CA ILE A 90 9.01 -4.91 -11.39
C ILE A 90 9.49 -4.27 -10.08
N TYR A 91 8.70 -3.37 -9.49
CA TYR A 91 9.00 -2.79 -8.18
C TYR A 91 9.09 -3.86 -7.08
N CYS A 92 8.10 -4.75 -7.04
CA CYS A 92 7.99 -5.78 -6.01
C CYS A 92 9.09 -6.85 -6.09
N ASP A 93 9.59 -7.14 -7.30
CA ASP A 93 10.69 -8.10 -7.51
C ASP A 93 11.97 -7.67 -6.79
N GLU A 94 12.25 -6.35 -6.81
CA GLU A 94 13.39 -5.76 -6.10
C GLU A 94 13.14 -5.59 -4.59
N ARG A 95 11.88 -5.52 -4.16
CA ARG A 95 11.46 -5.15 -2.80
C ARG A 95 10.34 -6.08 -2.27
N PRO A 96 10.61 -7.38 -2.08
CA PRO A 96 9.57 -8.37 -1.76
C PRO A 96 8.93 -8.20 -0.37
N ASP A 97 9.59 -7.46 0.54
CA ASP A 97 9.14 -7.23 1.91
C ASP A 97 8.34 -5.95 2.11
N GLU A 98 8.33 -5.05 1.12
CA GLU A 98 7.49 -3.86 1.16
C GLU A 98 6.03 -4.17 0.90
N ASP A 99 5.12 -3.30 1.35
CA ASP A 99 3.71 -3.46 1.10
C ASP A 99 3.34 -3.08 -0.35
N PHE A 100 2.31 -3.75 -0.88
CA PHE A 100 1.84 -3.57 -2.25
C PHE A 100 1.33 -2.14 -2.53
N PHE A 101 0.79 -1.44 -1.52
CA PHE A 101 0.35 -0.06 -1.64
C PHE A 101 1.52 0.89 -1.89
N THR A 102 2.64 0.70 -1.19
CA THR A 102 3.88 1.46 -1.42
C THR A 102 4.33 1.30 -2.87
N ALA A 103 4.35 0.07 -3.39
CA ALA A 103 4.69 -0.20 -4.79
C ALA A 103 3.73 0.45 -5.80
N ALA A 104 2.42 0.39 -5.54
CA ALA A 104 1.40 1.02 -6.38
C ALA A 104 1.52 2.56 -6.38
N MET A 105 1.74 3.16 -5.21
CA MET A 105 1.91 4.60 -5.09
C MET A 105 3.21 5.09 -5.69
N ASP A 106 4.28 4.29 -5.64
CA ASP A 106 5.52 4.61 -6.34
C ASP A 106 5.30 4.72 -7.85
N LEU A 107 4.64 3.72 -8.45
CA LEU A 107 4.22 3.78 -9.85
C LEU A 107 3.41 5.06 -10.17
N ILE A 108 2.41 5.38 -9.36
CA ILE A 108 1.58 6.57 -9.57
C ILE A 108 2.42 7.85 -9.49
N ARG A 109 3.35 7.96 -8.53
CA ARG A 109 4.24 9.12 -8.42
C ARG A 109 5.14 9.27 -9.64
N GLN A 110 5.62 8.18 -10.22
CA GLN A 110 6.41 8.21 -11.46
C GLN A 110 5.58 8.68 -12.67
N LEU A 111 4.25 8.47 -12.64
CA LEU A 111 3.33 8.87 -13.72
C LEU A 111 2.83 10.31 -13.60
N ILE A 112 2.90 10.90 -12.42
CA ILE A 112 2.55 12.30 -12.20
C ILE A 112 3.71 13.17 -12.72
N PRO A 113 3.47 14.05 -13.71
CA PRO A 113 4.44 15.04 -14.12
C PRO A 113 4.87 15.88 -12.91
N ARG A 114 6.18 16.04 -12.72
CA ARG A 114 6.69 17.14 -11.91
C ARG A 114 6.61 18.36 -12.81
N ASP A 115 5.74 19.30 -12.48
CA ASP A 115 5.57 20.53 -13.25
C ASP A 115 6.96 21.20 -13.42
N GLU A 116 7.38 21.43 -14.67
CA GLU A 116 8.37 22.45 -15.05
C GLU A 116 7.65 23.75 -15.34
#